data_AF-A0A5B7BVF2-F1
#
_entry.id   AF-A0A5B7BVF2-F1
#
_cell.length_a   1.000
_cell.length_b   1.000
_cell.length_c   1.000
_cell.angle_alpha   90.00
_cell.angle_beta   90.00
_cell.angle_gamma   90.00
#
_symmetry.space_group_name_H-M   'P 1'
#
loop_
_entity.id
_entity.type
_entity.pdbx_description
1 polymer ?
#
loop_
_entity_poly.entity_id
_entity_poly.type
_entity_poly.pdbx_seq_one_letter_code
_entity_poly.pdbx_strand_id
1 'polypeptide(L)'
;MSEMPSQLLKITLVFRLLLLISIPLVVNSQTLHMERTILLKLKQQWGNPPFIQSWNSSSSPCDWPGIQCTNGAVTGISLPGKNINQTVPPLICDLKNLTRID
;
A
#
# COMPACT_ATOMS: atom_id res chain seq x y z
N MET A 1 -33.53 -19.83 -38.47
CA MET A 1 -32.27 -20.36 -37.92
C MET A 1 -31.22 -19.28 -38.14
N SER A 2 -31.05 -18.36 -37.20
CA SER A 2 -30.14 -17.23 -37.38
C SER A 2 -28.74 -17.68 -36.96
N GLU A 3 -27.81 -17.80 -37.91
CA GLU A 3 -26.41 -18.06 -37.61
C GLU A 3 -25.83 -16.91 -36.77
N MET A 4 -25.48 -17.21 -35.53
CA MET A 4 -24.73 -16.27 -34.68
C MET A 4 -23.32 -16.13 -35.26
N PRO A 5 -22.89 -14.90 -35.62
CA PRO A 5 -21.60 -14.72 -36.28
C PRO A 5 -20.47 -15.07 -35.32
N SER A 6 -19.71 -16.11 -35.68
CA SER A 6 -18.56 -16.67 -34.95
C SER A 6 -17.51 -15.64 -34.52
N GLN A 7 -17.51 -14.46 -35.14
CA GLN A 7 -16.67 -13.32 -34.80
C GLN A 7 -17.01 -12.70 -33.43
N LEU A 8 -18.29 -12.66 -33.04
CA LEU A 8 -18.72 -12.10 -31.75
C LEU A 8 -18.32 -12.99 -30.57
N LEU A 9 -18.27 -14.31 -30.80
CA LEU A 9 -17.80 -15.30 -29.84
C LEU A 9 -16.29 -15.14 -29.57
N LYS A 10 -15.50 -14.91 -30.62
CA LYS A 10 -14.06 -14.65 -30.52
C LYS A 10 -13.75 -13.34 -29.78
N ILE A 11 -14.47 -12.26 -30.09
CA ILE A 11 -14.29 -10.95 -29.42
C ILE A 11 -14.61 -11.07 -27.92
N THR A 12 -15.69 -11.76 -27.57
CA THR A 12 -16.06 -12.00 -26.18
C THR A 12 -15.00 -12.82 -25.43
N LEU A 13 -14.43 -13.83 -26.08
CA LEU A 13 -13.37 -14.67 -25.52
C LEU A 13 -12.07 -13.88 -25.26
N VAL A 14 -11.67 -13.04 -26.23
CA VAL A 14 -10.47 -12.17 -26.10
C VAL A 14 -10.66 -11.13 -25.00
N PHE A 15 -11.83 -10.50 -24.91
CA PHE A 15 -12.15 -9.54 -23.85
C PHE A 15 -12.16 -10.18 -22.46
N ARG A 16 -12.72 -11.39 -22.34
CA ARG A 16 -12.67 -12.19 -21.09
C ARG A 16 -11.24 -12.58 -20.73
N LEU A 17 -10.39 -12.92 -21.70
CA LEU A 17 -8.99 -13.24 -21.49
C LEU A 17 -8.18 -12.03 -21.01
N LEU A 18 -8.40 -10.84 -21.60
CA LEU A 18 -7.74 -9.58 -21.19
C LEU A 18 -8.11 -9.15 -19.76
N LEU A 19 -9.37 -9.35 -19.35
CA LEU A 19 -9.84 -9.09 -17.99
C LEU A 19 -9.13 -9.97 -16.94
N LEU A 20 -8.80 -11.21 -17.29
CA LEU A 20 -8.13 -12.16 -16.39
C LEU A 20 -6.64 -11.85 -16.20
N ILE A 21 -5.96 -11.29 -17.21
CA ILE A 21 -4.52 -10.98 -17.16
C ILE A 21 -4.25 -9.70 -16.34
N SER A 22 -5.26 -8.86 -16.14
CA SER A 22 -5.14 -7.59 -15.40
C SER A 22 -5.00 -7.77 -13.88
N ILE A 23 -5.19 -9.00 -13.36
CA ILE A 23 -5.27 -9.30 -11.92
C ILE A 23 -4.16 -10.32 -11.62
N PRO A 24 -2.94 -9.89 -11.21
CA PRO A 24 -2.70 -9.65 -9.78
C PRO A 24 -1.67 -8.55 -9.43
N LEU A 25 -1.18 -7.73 -10.38
CA LEU A 25 -0.12 -6.75 -10.08
C LEU A 25 -0.62 -5.44 -9.44
N VAL A 26 -1.90 -5.10 -9.67
CA VAL A 26 -2.49 -3.82 -9.25
C VAL A 26 -2.78 -3.75 -7.74
N VAL A 27 -3.01 -4.89 -7.09
CA VAL A 27 -3.45 -4.93 -5.68
C VAL A 27 -2.38 -4.36 -4.74
N ASN A 28 -1.12 -4.80 -4.90
CA ASN A 28 -0.05 -4.42 -3.97
C ASN A 28 0.33 -2.94 -4.09
N SER A 29 0.32 -2.38 -5.31
CA SER A 29 0.65 -0.97 -5.54
C SER A 29 -0.40 -0.02 -4.95
N GLN A 30 -1.69 -0.38 -5.07
CA GLN A 30 -2.78 0.39 -4.49
C GLN A 30 -2.76 0.36 -2.96
N THR A 31 -2.53 -0.81 -2.36
CA THR A 31 -2.40 -0.95 -0.90
C THR A 31 -1.24 -0.12 -0.37
N LEU A 32 -0.06 -0.24 -0.99
CA LEU A 32 1.13 0.52 -0.58
C LEU A 32 0.96 2.03 -0.75
N HIS A 33 0.18 2.48 -1.75
CA HIS A 33 -0.19 3.88 -1.89
C HIS A 33 -1.05 4.37 -0.71
N MET A 34 -2.05 3.59 -0.29
CA MET A 34 -2.90 3.93 0.86
C MET A 34 -2.09 3.94 2.17
N GLU A 35 -1.23 2.94 2.37
CA GLU A 35 -0.35 2.84 3.54
C GLU A 35 0.62 4.03 3.61
N ARG A 36 1.14 4.50 2.47
CA ARG A 36 1.96 5.72 2.39
C ARG A 36 1.19 6.93 2.91
N THR A 37 -0.05 7.13 2.45
CA THR A 37 -0.88 8.26 2.91
C THR A 37 -1.11 8.20 4.42
N ILE A 38 -1.36 7.00 4.96
CA ILE A 38 -1.53 6.78 6.41
C ILE A 38 -0.26 7.14 7.17
N LEU A 39 0.91 6.64 6.76
CA LEU A 39 2.18 6.90 7.42
C LEU A 39 2.59 8.39 7.36
N LEU A 40 2.28 9.09 6.26
CA LEU A 40 2.55 10.53 6.15
C LEU A 40 1.65 11.35 7.09
N LYS A 41 0.38 10.98 7.25
CA LYS A 41 -0.52 11.59 8.25
C LYS A 41 -0.04 11.30 9.67
N LEU A 42 0.41 10.08 9.94
CA LEU A 42 1.02 9.69 11.22
C LEU A 42 2.23 10.56 11.55
N LYS A 43 3.14 10.75 10.57
CA LYS A 43 4.29 11.66 10.68
C LYS A 43 3.87 13.09 11.02
N GLN A 44 2.81 13.60 10.40
CA GLN A 44 2.28 14.94 10.72
C GLN A 44 1.74 15.01 12.15
N GLN A 45 1.00 13.99 12.61
CA GLN A 45 0.46 13.92 13.98
C GLN A 45 1.54 13.81 15.05
N TRP A 46 2.68 13.21 14.73
CA TRP A 46 3.88 13.21 15.58
C TRP A 46 4.70 14.50 15.50
N GLY A 47 4.24 15.52 14.77
CA GLY A 47 4.91 16.82 14.69
C GLY A 47 6.08 16.86 13.70
N ASN A 48 6.11 15.96 12.71
CA ASN A 48 7.17 15.85 11.71
C ASN A 48 8.59 15.76 12.31
N PRO A 49 8.87 14.78 13.19
CA PRO A 49 10.16 14.70 13.85
C PRO A 49 11.29 14.41 12.85
N PRO A 50 12.50 14.92 13.11
CA PRO A 50 13.61 14.86 12.16
C PRO A 50 14.09 13.42 11.86
N PHE A 51 13.93 12.49 12.80
CA PHE A 51 14.38 11.11 12.62
C PHE A 51 13.53 10.30 11.61
N ILE A 52 12.34 10.79 11.21
CA ILE A 52 11.53 10.24 10.10
C ILE A 52 11.41 11.22 8.92
N GLN A 53 12.39 12.13 8.77
CA GLN A 53 12.40 13.09 7.67
C GLN A 53 12.32 12.42 6.29
N SER A 54 12.92 11.24 6.14
CA SER A 54 12.92 10.43 4.92
C SER A 54 11.53 9.96 4.47
N TRP A 55 10.53 9.89 5.37
CA TRP A 55 9.17 9.51 5.01
C TRP A 55 8.54 10.61 4.15
N ASN A 56 8.37 10.37 2.86
CA ASN A 56 7.96 11.40 1.89
C ASN A 56 7.02 10.84 0.79
N SER A 57 6.42 11.70 -0.02
CA SER A 57 5.46 11.24 -1.04
C SER A 57 6.10 10.63 -2.29
N SER A 58 7.39 10.87 -2.53
CA SER A 58 8.10 10.50 -3.76
C SER A 58 8.74 9.11 -3.73
N SER A 59 8.93 8.50 -2.54
CA SER A 59 9.45 7.13 -2.40
C SER A 59 8.44 6.15 -1.80
N SER A 60 8.73 4.86 -1.94
CA SER A 60 7.93 3.80 -1.35
C SER A 60 8.12 3.76 0.18
N PRO A 61 7.07 3.50 0.98
CA PRO A 61 7.21 3.26 2.41
C PRO A 61 8.22 2.16 2.74
N CYS A 62 8.30 1.13 1.92
CA CYS A 62 9.22 0.00 2.13
C CYS A 62 10.71 0.38 1.97
N ASP A 63 11.00 1.54 1.38
CA ASP A 63 12.36 2.07 1.26
C ASP A 63 12.72 2.98 2.45
N TRP A 64 11.77 3.27 3.35
CA TRP A 64 11.99 4.20 4.43
C TRP A 64 12.70 3.53 5.62
N PRO A 65 13.70 4.21 6.21
CA PRO A 65 14.25 3.83 7.50
C PRO A 65 13.15 3.65 8.55
N GLY A 66 13.20 2.51 9.24
CA GLY A 66 12.25 2.14 10.29
C GLY A 66 10.92 1.57 9.78
N ILE A 67 10.70 1.41 8.47
CA ILE A 67 9.54 0.69 7.94
C ILE A 67 9.96 -0.71 7.50
N GLN A 68 9.17 -1.71 7.87
CA GLN A 68 9.33 -3.09 7.42
C GLN A 68 8.13 -3.47 6.56
N CYS A 69 8.41 -4.10 5.43
CA CYS A 69 7.39 -4.60 4.52
C CYS A 69 7.52 -6.11 4.27
N THR A 70 6.39 -6.78 4.15
CA THR A 70 6.30 -8.17 3.68
C THR A 70 5.30 -8.22 2.54
N ASN A 71 5.67 -8.85 1.41
CA ASN A 71 4.81 -8.95 0.21
C ASN A 71 4.27 -7.60 -0.31
N GLY A 72 5.04 -6.52 -0.12
CA GLY A 72 4.64 -5.18 -0.57
C GLY A 72 3.60 -4.48 0.31
N ALA A 73 3.37 -4.97 1.53
CA ALA A 73 2.54 -4.30 2.55
C ALA A 73 3.38 -3.97 3.79
N VAL A 74 3.07 -2.87 4.45
CA VAL A 74 3.72 -2.44 5.70
C VAL A 74 3.34 -3.39 6.82
N THR A 75 4.33 -4.11 7.36
CA THR A 75 4.14 -5.09 8.43
C THR A 75 4.76 -4.68 9.76
N GLY A 76 5.67 -3.71 9.76
CA GLY A 76 6.29 -3.21 10.98
C GLY A 76 6.74 -1.77 10.90
N ILE A 77 6.73 -1.09 12.05
CA ILE A 77 7.35 0.23 12.25
C ILE A 77 8.33 0.09 13.42
N SER A 78 9.58 0.46 13.20
CA SER A 78 10.65 0.33 14.19
C SER A 78 11.43 1.63 14.30
N LEU A 79 11.29 2.29 15.44
CA LEU A 79 11.87 3.59 15.77
C LEU A 79 12.60 3.50 17.13
N PRO A 80 13.55 2.55 17.29
CA PRO A 80 14.19 2.31 18.58
C PRO A 80 14.97 3.53 19.06
N GLY A 81 14.82 3.85 20.34
CA GLY A 81 15.49 4.99 20.97
C GLY A 81 15.04 6.36 20.45
N LYS A 82 13.90 6.44 19.74
CA LYS A 82 13.28 7.71 19.33
C LYS A 82 12.19 8.09 20.32
N ASN A 83 12.31 9.28 20.90
CA ASN A 83 11.25 9.83 21.75
C ASN A 83 10.15 10.42 20.87
N ILE A 84 9.05 9.68 20.75
CA ILE A 84 7.77 10.19 20.28
C ILE A 84 6.97 10.54 21.54
N ASN A 85 6.85 11.82 21.84
CA ASN A 85 6.17 12.30 23.06
C ASN A 85 4.64 12.36 22.89
N GLN A 86 4.14 12.07 21.69
CA GLN A 86 2.75 12.08 21.32
C GLN A 86 2.16 10.67 21.44
N THR A 87 0.89 10.58 21.82
CA THR A 87 0.13 9.32 21.76
C THR A 87 0.10 8.75 20.35
N VAL A 88 0.15 7.43 20.24
CA VAL A 88 -0.05 6.72 18.97
C VAL A 88 -1.48 7.01 18.47
N PRO A 89 -1.66 7.67 17.32
CA PRO A 89 -2.99 7.97 16.79
C PRO A 89 -3.74 6.69 16.35
N PRO A 90 -5.08 6.65 16.46
CA PRO A 90 -5.89 5.50 16.00
C PRO A 90 -5.72 5.15 14.53
N LEU A 91 -5.24 6.10 13.71
CA LEU A 91 -4.93 5.92 12.30
C LEU A 91 -3.95 4.75 12.05
N ILE A 92 -3.14 4.38 13.05
CA ILE A 92 -2.26 3.21 12.96
C ILE A 92 -3.03 1.91 12.65
N CYS A 93 -4.29 1.81 13.08
CA CYS A 93 -5.16 0.65 12.84
C CYS A 93 -5.61 0.51 11.37
N ASP A 94 -5.34 1.51 10.53
CA ASP A 94 -5.60 1.44 9.09
C ASP A 94 -4.48 0.75 8.31
N LEU A 95 -3.32 0.51 8.94
CA LEU A 95 -2.27 -0.36 8.41
C LEU A 95 -2.65 -1.83 8.69
N LYS A 96 -3.43 -2.42 7.78
CA LYS A 96 -4.09 -3.74 8.01
C LYS A 96 -3.14 -4.92 8.18
N ASN A 97 -1.91 -4.81 7.67
CA ASN A 97 -0.90 -5.85 7.80
C ASN A 97 0.12 -5.56 8.91
N LEU A 98 -0.03 -4.46 9.65
CA LEU A 98 0.90 -4.09 10.71
C LEU A 98 0.80 -5.09 11.87
N THR A 99 1.93 -5.71 12.20
CA THR A 99 2.03 -6.71 13.28
C THR A 99 2.92 -6.24 14.42
N ARG A 100 3.79 -5.26 14.17
CA ARG A 100 4.76 -4.77 15.15
C ARG A 100 4.93 -3.26 15.06
N ILE A 101 4.98 -2.62 16.22
CA ILE A 101 5.43 -1.23 16.39
C ILE A 101 6.36 -1.18 17.62
N ASP A 102 7.56 -0.62 17.46
CA ASP A 102 8.55 -0.48 18.54
C ASP A 102 9.42 0.77 18.42
#